data_AF-A0A7R9LZY5-F1
#
_entry.id   AF-A0A7R9LZY5-F1
#
_cell.length_a   1.000
_cell.length_b   1.000
_cell.length_c   1.000
_cell.angle_alpha   90.00
_cell.angle_beta   90.00
_cell.angle_gamma   90.00
#
_symmetry.space_group_name_H-M   'P 1'
#
loop_
_entity.id
_entity.type
_entity.pdbx_description
1 polymer ?
#
loop_
_entity_poly.entity_id
_entity_poly.type
_entity_poly.pdbx_seq_one_letter_code
_entity_poly.pdbx_strand_id
1 'polypeptide(L)'
;VPSEQISLRDVVVVTLNYRLGVFGFLCTDSDEAPGNIGLWDQAMALNWTQHNIRQFGGNPDDVTIFGQSAGGVSVTSHIVSNVSRNYFNRAIIQSGSSLTNVWLRSRDYATRVAKRYATFIGCDREINYIECLRNKTSDELLTAQSMAFLWNQNTPDAHPWYSALIL
;
A
#
# COMPACT_ATOMS: atom_id res chain seq x y z
N VAL A 1 -23.36 -4.03 13.81
CA VAL A 1 -22.03 -4.15 13.13
C VAL A 1 -22.14 -3.53 11.73
N PRO A 2 -21.11 -2.90 11.10
CA PRO A 2 -21.28 -2.28 9.78
C PRO A 2 -21.89 -3.21 8.72
N SER A 3 -21.62 -4.51 8.82
CA SER A 3 -22.22 -5.55 7.97
C SER A 3 -23.75 -5.62 8.05
N GLU A 4 -24.36 -5.44 9.23
CA GLU A 4 -25.84 -5.44 9.37
C GLU A 4 -26.49 -4.24 8.69
N GLN A 5 -25.84 -3.07 8.73
CA GLN A 5 -26.39 -1.88 8.08
C GLN A 5 -26.28 -1.96 6.56
N ILE A 6 -25.22 -2.62 6.05
CA ILE A 6 -25.01 -2.81 4.62
C ILE A 6 -25.90 -3.94 4.09
N SER A 7 -26.15 -5.00 4.86
CA SER A 7 -27.06 -6.09 4.43
C SER A 7 -28.51 -5.64 4.26
N LEU A 8 -28.88 -4.49 4.82
CA LEU A 8 -30.18 -3.84 4.62
C LEU A 8 -30.24 -3.01 3.32
N ARG A 9 -29.15 -2.95 2.55
CA ARG A 9 -29.03 -2.22 1.30
C ARG A 9 -28.85 -3.20 0.15
N ASP A 10 -29.37 -2.84 -1.02
CA ASP A 10 -29.22 -3.62 -2.24
C ASP A 10 -27.88 -3.27 -2.92
N VAL A 11 -26.79 -3.78 -2.35
CA VAL A 11 -25.42 -3.53 -2.80
C VAL A 11 -24.57 -4.79 -2.74
N VAL A 12 -23.61 -4.89 -3.66
CA VAL A 12 -22.55 -5.92 -3.59
C VAL A 12 -21.34 -5.34 -2.88
N VAL A 13 -20.87 -6.03 -1.84
CA VAL A 13 -19.68 -5.64 -1.08
C VAL A 13 -18.49 -6.49 -1.53
N VAL A 14 -17.42 -5.82 -1.94
CA VAL A 14 -16.12 -6.45 -2.22
C VAL A 14 -15.11 -5.96 -1.20
N THR A 15 -14.45 -6.90 -0.52
CA THR A 15 -13.29 -6.63 0.33
C THR A 15 -12.06 -7.29 -0.28
N LEU A 16 -10.89 -6.70 -0.07
CA LEU A 16 -9.64 -7.18 -0.64
C LEU A 16 -8.51 -7.05 0.39
N ASN A 17 -7.54 -7.94 0.27
CA ASN A 17 -6.26 -7.82 0.94
C ASN A 17 -5.22 -7.31 -0.06
N TYR A 18 -4.24 -6.55 0.41
CA TYR A 18 -3.10 -6.07 -0.38
C TYR A 18 -1.82 -6.18 0.45
N ARG A 19 -0.66 -6.25 -0.20
CA ARG A 19 0.62 -6.36 0.53
C ARG A 19 0.88 -5.12 1.38
N LEU A 20 1.39 -5.35 2.59
CA LEU A 20 1.65 -4.33 3.61
C LEU A 20 3.14 -4.22 3.93
N GLY A 21 3.53 -3.12 4.58
CA GLY A 21 4.89 -2.92 5.09
C GLY A 21 5.96 -3.11 4.03
N VAL A 22 7.07 -3.76 4.40
CA VAL A 22 8.19 -4.07 3.50
C VAL A 22 7.75 -4.87 2.26
N PHE A 23 6.75 -5.74 2.39
CA PHE A 23 6.27 -6.56 1.27
C PHE A 23 5.50 -5.75 0.22
N GLY A 24 4.86 -4.64 0.62
CA GLY A 24 4.02 -3.82 -0.26
C GLY A 24 4.65 -2.50 -0.69
N PHE A 25 5.60 -1.97 0.08
CA PHE A 25 6.04 -0.58 -0.06
C PHE A 25 7.57 -0.39 -0.02
N LEU A 26 8.37 -1.46 -0.06
CA LEU A 26 9.82 -1.35 -0.26
C LEU A 26 10.13 -0.71 -1.63
N CYS A 27 11.05 0.25 -1.65
CA CYS A 27 11.49 0.94 -2.87
C CYS A 27 13.00 1.08 -2.90
N THR A 28 13.64 0.53 -3.93
CA THR A 28 15.10 0.49 -4.09
C THR A 28 15.60 1.33 -5.26
N ASP A 29 14.70 2.07 -5.91
CA ASP A 29 14.96 2.75 -7.18
C ASP A 29 15.42 1.82 -8.31
N SER A 30 14.98 0.56 -8.25
CA SER A 30 15.20 -0.43 -9.30
C SER A 30 13.88 -1.06 -9.70
N ASP A 31 13.84 -1.65 -10.89
CA ASP A 31 12.65 -2.34 -11.42
C ASP A 31 12.24 -3.55 -10.57
N GLU A 32 13.17 -4.08 -9.77
CA GLU A 32 12.94 -5.24 -8.90
C GLU A 32 12.13 -4.91 -7.63
N ALA A 33 12.18 -3.66 -7.16
CA ALA A 33 11.37 -3.14 -6.07
C ALA A 33 11.09 -1.64 -6.30
N PRO A 34 10.16 -1.31 -7.21
CA PRO A 34 9.89 0.07 -7.61
C PRO A 34 9.09 0.87 -6.57
N GLY A 35 8.57 0.20 -5.52
CA GLY A 35 7.62 0.78 -4.56
C GLY A 35 6.16 0.56 -4.95
N ASN A 36 5.25 0.91 -4.04
CA ASN A 36 3.79 0.90 -4.24
C ASN A 36 3.16 -0.41 -4.69
N ILE A 37 3.83 -1.53 -4.48
CA ILE A 37 3.32 -2.84 -4.85
C ILE A 37 1.97 -3.13 -4.18
N GLY A 38 1.74 -2.66 -2.95
CA GLY A 38 0.44 -2.72 -2.28
C GLY A 38 -0.67 -1.93 -3.00
N LEU A 39 -0.36 -0.79 -3.64
CA LEU A 39 -1.33 -0.10 -4.50
C LEU A 39 -1.57 -0.82 -5.81
N TRP A 40 -0.54 -1.46 -6.37
CA TRP A 40 -0.68 -2.28 -7.57
C TRP A 40 -1.59 -3.48 -7.32
N ASP A 41 -1.51 -4.10 -6.14
CA ASP A 41 -2.44 -5.14 -5.71
C ASP A 41 -3.89 -4.60 -5.68
N GLN A 42 -4.10 -3.41 -5.13
CA GLN A 42 -5.43 -2.77 -5.12
C GLN A 42 -5.92 -2.44 -6.54
N ALA A 43 -5.05 -1.92 -7.42
CA ALA A 43 -5.40 -1.65 -8.81
C ALA A 43 -5.76 -2.94 -9.57
N MET A 44 -5.06 -4.04 -9.31
CA MET A 44 -5.38 -5.36 -9.85
C MET A 44 -6.73 -5.87 -9.35
N ALA A 45 -7.03 -5.68 -8.07
CA ALA A 45 -8.33 -6.04 -7.51
C ALA A 45 -9.47 -5.20 -8.12
N LEU A 46 -9.28 -3.89 -8.33
CA LEU A 46 -10.24 -3.04 -9.03
C LEU A 46 -10.47 -3.51 -10.48
N ASN A 47 -9.39 -3.85 -11.18
CA ASN A 47 -9.49 -4.43 -12.52
C ASN A 47 -10.25 -5.76 -12.51
N TRP A 48 -9.99 -6.62 -11.51
CA TRP A 48 -10.72 -7.87 -11.34
C TRP A 48 -12.21 -7.62 -11.09
N THR A 49 -12.55 -6.66 -10.22
CA THR A 49 -13.95 -6.28 -9.95
C THR A 49 -14.64 -5.84 -11.25
N GLN A 50 -14.02 -4.98 -12.05
CA GLN A 50 -14.56 -4.53 -13.33
C GLN A 50 -14.91 -5.68 -14.28
N HIS A 51 -14.05 -6.71 -14.34
CA HIS A 51 -14.25 -7.84 -15.25
C HIS A 51 -15.20 -8.92 -14.72
N ASN A 52 -15.38 -9.03 -13.40
CA ASN A 52 -16.05 -10.19 -12.79
C ASN A 52 -17.32 -9.84 -12.03
N ILE A 53 -17.51 -8.61 -11.56
CA ILE A 53 -18.57 -8.31 -10.58
C ILE A 53 -19.99 -8.52 -11.12
N ARG A 54 -20.19 -8.49 -12.45
CA ARG A 54 -21.48 -8.85 -13.08
C ARG A 54 -21.94 -10.26 -12.70
N GLN A 55 -21.02 -11.20 -12.52
CA GLN A 55 -21.34 -12.60 -12.15
C GLN A 55 -21.84 -12.72 -10.71
N PHE A 56 -21.58 -11.72 -9.86
CA PHE A 56 -22.00 -11.64 -8.47
C PHE A 56 -23.23 -10.74 -8.29
N GLY A 57 -23.88 -10.34 -9.39
CA GLY A 57 -25.03 -9.42 -9.37
C GLY A 57 -24.68 -7.94 -9.23
N GLY A 58 -23.40 -7.57 -9.30
CA GLY A 58 -22.99 -6.17 -9.23
C GLY A 58 -22.93 -5.49 -10.60
N ASN A 59 -22.88 -4.16 -10.59
CA ASN A 59 -22.76 -3.35 -11.80
C ASN A 59 -21.34 -2.75 -11.90
N PRO A 60 -20.49 -3.16 -12.86
CA PRO A 60 -19.15 -2.60 -13.02
C PRO A 60 -19.16 -1.13 -13.49
N ASP A 61 -20.27 -0.66 -14.07
CA ASP A 61 -20.46 0.74 -14.46
C ASP A 61 -20.87 1.63 -13.27
N ASP A 62 -21.06 1.04 -12.08
CA ASP A 62 -21.48 1.71 -10.84
C ASP A 62 -20.64 1.28 -9.63
N VAL A 63 -19.31 1.37 -9.76
CA VAL A 63 -18.38 0.98 -8.70
C VAL A 63 -18.05 2.17 -7.80
N THR A 64 -18.17 1.99 -6.49
CA THR A 64 -17.73 2.95 -5.47
C THR A 64 -16.59 2.36 -4.66
N ILE A 65 -15.43 3.03 -4.63
CA ILE A 65 -14.35 2.67 -3.71
C ILE A 65 -14.50 3.42 -2.40
N PHE A 66 -14.21 2.76 -1.28
CA PHE A 66 -14.21 3.41 0.03
C PHE A 66 -13.10 2.87 0.91
N GLY A 67 -12.58 3.71 1.79
CA GLY A 67 -11.48 3.33 2.66
C GLY A 67 -11.31 4.27 3.85
N GLN A 68 -10.85 3.69 4.96
CA GLN A 68 -10.59 4.39 6.22
C GLN A 68 -9.09 4.43 6.53
N SER A 69 -8.61 5.54 7.12
CA SER A 69 -7.19 5.71 7.48
C SER A 69 -6.28 5.49 6.27
N ALA A 70 -5.29 4.59 6.32
CA ALA A 70 -4.46 4.20 5.18
C ALA A 70 -5.29 3.78 3.93
N GLY A 71 -6.47 3.20 4.12
CA GLY A 71 -7.41 2.92 3.05
C GLY A 71 -7.97 4.20 2.40
N GLY A 72 -8.23 5.26 3.17
CA GLY A 72 -8.64 6.57 2.63
C GLY A 72 -7.51 7.24 1.84
N VAL A 73 -6.27 7.07 2.29
CA VAL A 73 -5.08 7.50 1.52
C VAL A 73 -4.97 6.70 0.22
N SER A 74 -5.26 5.40 0.25
CA SER A 74 -5.27 4.57 -0.96
C SER A 74 -6.36 4.99 -1.94
N VAL A 75 -7.58 5.29 -1.46
CA VAL A 75 -8.68 5.83 -2.28
C VAL A 75 -8.24 7.12 -2.98
N THR A 76 -7.68 8.07 -2.24
CA THR A 76 -7.20 9.35 -2.82
C THR A 76 -6.05 9.15 -3.80
N SER A 77 -5.20 8.14 -3.60
CA SER A 77 -4.16 7.76 -4.56
C SER A 77 -4.74 7.16 -5.86
N HIS A 78 -5.79 6.35 -5.75
CA HIS A 78 -6.46 5.78 -6.91
C HIS A 78 -7.24 6.82 -7.74
N ILE A 79 -7.75 7.89 -7.10
CA ILE A 79 -8.39 9.02 -7.79
C ILE A 79 -7.40 9.72 -8.74
N VAL A 80 -6.16 9.92 -8.32
CA VAL A 80 -5.16 10.65 -9.12
C VAL A 80 -4.37 9.74 -10.06
N SER A 81 -4.38 8.43 -9.84
CA SER A 81 -3.62 7.46 -10.63
C SER A 81 -4.23 7.21 -12.01
N ASN A 82 -3.46 7.42 -13.06
CA ASN A 82 -3.85 7.08 -14.44
C ASN A 82 -4.09 5.57 -14.66
N VAL A 83 -3.54 4.72 -13.79
CA VAL A 83 -3.66 3.26 -13.90
C VAL A 83 -5.03 2.77 -13.42
N SER A 84 -5.58 3.37 -12.36
CA SER A 84 -6.74 2.83 -11.65
C SER A 84 -7.99 3.72 -11.68
N ARG A 85 -7.86 5.02 -11.99
CA ARG A 85 -8.97 5.98 -11.90
C ARG A 85 -10.21 5.61 -12.74
N ASN A 86 -10.02 4.80 -13.78
CA ASN A 86 -11.10 4.39 -14.68
C ASN A 86 -11.82 3.11 -14.22
N TYR A 87 -11.44 2.51 -13.09
CA TYR A 87 -12.08 1.30 -12.57
C TYR A 87 -13.18 1.57 -11.54
N PHE A 88 -13.50 2.83 -11.25
CA PHE A 88 -14.56 3.21 -10.32
C PHE A 88 -15.15 4.56 -10.69
N ASN A 89 -16.35 4.83 -10.18
CA ASN A 89 -17.15 6.01 -10.51
C ASN A 89 -17.22 6.99 -9.33
N ARG A 90 -17.18 6.47 -8.10
CA ARG A 90 -17.32 7.27 -6.87
C ARG A 90 -16.32 6.82 -5.81
N ALA A 91 -16.04 7.73 -4.89
CA ALA A 91 -15.08 7.52 -3.82
C ALA A 91 -15.63 8.03 -2.48
N ILE A 92 -15.42 7.26 -1.41
CA ILE A 92 -15.69 7.68 -0.03
C ILE A 92 -14.38 7.61 0.74
N ILE A 93 -13.96 8.74 1.32
CA ILE A 93 -12.67 8.91 1.97
C ILE A 93 -12.91 9.14 3.46
N GLN A 94 -12.54 8.18 4.31
CA GLN A 94 -12.78 8.26 5.74
C GLN A 94 -11.46 8.47 6.50
N SER A 95 -11.20 9.70 6.96
CA SER A 95 -10.06 10.01 7.85
C SER A 95 -8.68 9.57 7.31
N GLY A 96 -8.41 9.77 6.02
CA GLY A 96 -7.09 9.56 5.41
C GLY A 96 -6.98 10.22 4.04
N SER A 97 -5.85 10.86 3.74
CA SER A 97 -5.67 11.62 2.49
C SER A 97 -4.22 11.58 1.99
N SER A 98 -4.08 11.39 0.67
CA SER A 98 -2.84 11.52 -0.11
C SER A 98 -2.40 12.99 -0.28
N LEU A 99 -2.93 13.94 0.48
CA LEU A 99 -2.38 15.29 0.57
C LEU A 99 -1.57 15.50 1.85
N THR A 100 -1.56 14.50 2.74
CA THR A 100 -0.83 14.60 4.00
C THR A 100 0.56 14.02 3.86
N ASN A 101 1.56 14.74 4.36
CA ASN A 101 2.95 14.32 4.31
C ASN A 101 3.24 13.09 5.19
N VAL A 102 2.31 12.61 6.01
CA VAL A 102 2.52 11.42 6.86
C VAL A 102 2.48 10.11 6.06
N TRP A 103 1.75 10.08 4.96
CA TRP A 103 1.52 8.87 4.16
C TRP A 103 2.15 8.90 2.77
N LEU A 104 2.70 10.04 2.33
CA LEU A 104 3.39 10.14 1.06
C LEU A 104 4.82 10.57 1.27
N ARG A 105 5.73 9.87 0.59
CA ARG A 105 7.17 10.13 0.65
C ARG A 105 7.73 10.27 -0.75
N SER A 106 8.80 11.07 -0.86
CA SER A 106 9.58 11.09 -2.08
C SER A 106 10.26 9.73 -2.29
N ARG A 107 10.46 9.37 -3.55
CA ARG A 107 11.30 8.24 -3.96
C ARG A 107 12.66 8.22 -3.26
N ASP A 108 13.33 9.37 -3.22
CA ASP A 108 14.63 9.54 -2.56
C ASP A 108 14.59 9.24 -1.04
N TYR A 109 13.52 9.61 -0.34
CA TYR A 109 13.34 9.22 1.05
C TYR A 109 13.12 7.70 1.18
N ALA A 110 12.25 7.13 0.34
CA ALA A 110 11.94 5.70 0.35
C ALA A 110 13.18 4.82 0.12
N THR A 111 14.05 5.21 -0.81
CA THR A 111 15.27 4.48 -1.15
C THR A 111 16.32 4.55 -0.06
N ARG A 112 16.45 5.69 0.62
CA ARG A 112 17.30 5.80 1.82
C ARG A 112 16.88 4.83 2.90
N VAL A 113 15.59 4.66 3.13
CA VAL A 113 15.15 3.68 4.13
C VAL A 113 15.22 2.25 3.68
N ALA A 114 15.00 1.95 2.41
CA ALA A 114 15.27 0.60 1.92
C ALA A 114 16.74 0.20 2.17
N LYS A 115 17.69 1.13 1.91
CA LYS A 115 19.11 0.92 2.23
C LYS A 115 19.34 0.73 3.73
N ARG A 116 18.73 1.57 4.58
CA ARG A 116 18.87 1.45 6.04
C ARG A 116 18.26 0.16 6.59
N TYR A 117 17.11 -0.24 6.07
CA TYR A 117 16.45 -1.50 6.36
C TYR A 117 17.35 -2.69 6.00
N ALA A 118 18.01 -2.63 4.83
CA ALA A 118 18.99 -3.64 4.44
C ALA A 118 20.14 -3.75 5.45
N THR A 119 20.61 -2.64 6.03
CA THR A 119 21.62 -2.68 7.11
C THR A 119 21.11 -3.40 8.37
N PHE A 120 19.86 -3.19 8.78
CA PHE A 120 19.31 -3.83 9.98
C PHE A 120 19.21 -5.36 9.88
N ILE A 121 19.04 -5.87 8.67
CA ILE A 121 18.88 -7.31 8.40
C ILE A 121 20.16 -7.95 7.83
N GLY A 122 21.25 -7.20 7.75
CA GLY A 122 22.56 -7.67 7.30
C GLY A 122 22.67 -7.91 5.80
N CYS A 123 21.85 -7.23 4.99
CA CYS A 123 21.86 -7.31 3.53
C CYS A 123 22.60 -6.16 2.84
N ASP A 124 23.17 -5.21 3.59
CA ASP A 124 23.82 -4.01 3.07
C ASP A 124 25.18 -4.24 2.40
N ARG A 125 25.73 -5.46 2.50
CA ARG A 125 27.01 -5.85 1.89
C ARG A 125 26.88 -6.30 0.44
N GLU A 126 25.66 -6.60 -0.01
CA GLU A 126 25.39 -7.04 -1.38
C GLU A 126 25.21 -5.84 -2.30
N ILE A 127 25.79 -5.91 -3.51
CA ILE A 127 25.58 -4.90 -4.57
C ILE A 127 24.08 -4.79 -4.90
N ASN A 128 23.40 -5.94 -4.89
CA ASN A 128 21.95 -6.03 -4.99
C ASN A 128 21.36 -6.62 -3.71
N TYR A 129 21.07 -5.77 -2.73
CA TYR A 129 20.50 -6.20 -1.46
C TYR A 129 19.09 -6.81 -1.58
N ILE A 130 18.42 -6.72 -2.73
CA ILE A 130 17.10 -7.32 -2.94
C ILE A 130 17.17 -8.85 -2.95
N GLU A 131 18.21 -9.43 -3.55
CA GLU A 131 18.39 -10.88 -3.56
C GLU A 131 18.56 -11.42 -2.14
N CYS A 132 19.40 -10.75 -1.33
CA CYS A 132 19.52 -11.05 0.09
C CYS A 132 18.18 -10.94 0.81
N LEU A 133 17.41 -9.87 0.59
CA LEU A 133 16.09 -9.69 1.20
C LEU A 133 15.09 -10.77 0.81
N ARG A 134 15.10 -11.26 -0.44
CA ARG A 134 14.23 -12.35 -0.91
C ARG A 134 14.58 -13.70 -0.28
N ASN A 135 15.83 -13.89 0.13
CA ASN A 135 16.28 -15.10 0.81
C ASN A 135 16.02 -15.08 2.33
N LYS A 136 15.49 -13.98 2.87
CA LYS A 136 15.11 -13.88 4.28
C LYS A 136 13.74 -14.47 4.54
N THR A 137 13.56 -15.01 5.74
CA THR A 137 12.25 -15.44 6.22
C THR A 137 11.33 -14.24 6.45
N SER A 138 10.01 -14.46 6.43
CA SER A 138 9.03 -13.42 6.77
C SER A 138 9.27 -12.83 8.16
N ASP A 139 9.67 -13.66 9.12
CA ASP A 139 9.89 -13.26 10.51
C ASP A 139 11.14 -12.39 10.66
N GLU A 140 12.22 -12.70 9.95
CA GLU A 140 13.40 -11.82 9.87
C GLU A 140 13.02 -10.46 9.27
N LEU A 141 12.25 -10.47 8.19
CA LEU A 141 11.82 -9.24 7.50
C LEU A 141 10.93 -8.36 8.41
N LEU A 142 9.98 -8.97 9.12
CA LEU A 142 9.07 -8.27 10.02
C LEU A 142 9.77 -7.81 11.32
N THR A 143 10.71 -8.58 11.83
CA THR A 143 11.55 -8.18 12.96
C THR A 143 12.40 -6.97 12.60
N ALA A 144 13.11 -7.01 11.46
CA ALA A 144 13.91 -5.89 10.97
C ALA A 144 13.04 -4.64 10.71
N GLN A 145 11.81 -4.84 10.24
CA GLN A 145 10.84 -3.76 10.07
C GLN A 145 10.53 -3.13 11.42
N SER A 146 10.18 -3.93 12.42
CA SER A 146 9.88 -3.44 13.77
C SER A 146 11.07 -2.69 14.39
N MET A 147 12.30 -3.16 14.18
CA MET A 147 13.51 -2.47 14.62
C MET A 147 13.72 -1.12 13.92
N ALA A 148 13.55 -1.09 12.59
CA ALA A 148 13.63 0.15 11.81
C ALA A 148 12.59 1.17 12.29
N PHE A 149 11.42 0.73 12.77
CA PHE A 149 10.37 1.59 13.32
C PHE A 149 10.82 2.32 14.57
N LEU A 150 11.29 1.54 15.54
CA LEU A 150 11.59 2.01 16.88
C LEU A 150 12.79 2.96 16.84
N TRP A 151 13.75 2.67 15.96
CA TRP A 151 14.86 3.57 15.71
C TRP A 151 14.40 4.93 15.16
N ASN A 152 13.45 4.91 14.22
CA ASN A 152 12.93 6.11 13.59
C ASN A 152 12.14 7.00 14.56
N GLN A 153 11.37 6.42 15.47
CA GLN A 153 10.66 7.22 16.51
C GLN A 153 11.61 7.97 17.45
N ASN A 154 12.85 7.49 17.59
CA ASN A 154 13.87 8.08 18.45
C ASN A 154 14.79 9.07 17.71
N THR A 155 14.52 9.37 16.43
CA THR A 155 15.30 10.32 15.63
C THR A 155 14.42 11.48 15.16
N PRO A 156 14.73 12.75 15.53
CA PRO A 156 13.85 13.90 15.30
C PRO A 156 13.46 14.19 13.84
N ASP A 157 14.28 13.74 12.89
CA ASP A 157 14.08 13.99 11.44
C ASP A 157 13.28 12.88 10.75
N ALA A 158 12.81 11.91 11.52
CA ALA A 158 12.42 10.60 11.03
C ALA A 158 10.93 10.37 11.34
N HIS A 159 10.07 10.82 10.43
CA HIS A 159 8.63 10.61 10.55
C HIS A 159 8.25 9.13 10.30
N PRO A 160 7.22 8.62 11.00
CA PRO A 160 6.92 7.19 11.07
C PRO A 160 6.64 6.59 9.68
N TRP A 161 7.40 5.55 9.36
CA TRP A 161 7.24 4.64 8.23
C TRP A 161 6.18 3.61 8.60
N TYR A 162 5.26 3.28 7.68
CA TYR A 162 4.73 1.91 7.43
C TYR A 162 3.58 1.85 6.43
N SER A 163 3.13 2.98 5.90
CA SER A 163 2.17 3.00 4.79
C SER A 163 2.44 4.17 3.86
N ALA A 164 3.73 4.42 3.62
CA ALA A 164 4.17 5.50 2.78
C ALA A 164 4.01 5.11 1.31
N LEU A 165 3.02 5.69 0.67
CA LEU A 165 2.90 5.79 -0.78
C LEU A 165 4.10 6.58 -1.31
N ILE A 166 4.60 6.16 -2.45
CA ILE A 166 5.77 6.75 -3.10
C ILE A 166 5.30 7.44 -4.37
N LEU A 167 5.54 8.74 -4.51
CA LEU A 167 5.33 9.43 -5.79
C LEU A 167 6.59 9.38 -6.64
#